data_AF-I7K0X5-F1
#
_entry.id   AF-I7K0X5-F1
#
_cell.length_a   1.000
_cell.length_b   1.000
_cell.length_c   1.000
_cell.angle_alpha   90.00
_cell.angle_beta   90.00
_cell.angle_gamma   90.00
#
_symmetry.space_group_name_H-M   'P 1'
#
loop_
_entity.id
_entity.type
_entity.pdbx_description
1 polymer ?
#
loop_
_entity_poly.entity_id
_entity_poly.type
_entity_poly.pdbx_seq_one_letter_code
_entity_poly.pdbx_strand_id
1 'polypeptide(L)'
;MRIMDIAEKAKIREEYYKKRYREEGLKEGLKKGKKEGEQIGRQKMMIKAIHNLQVNGIDYEGAKKMILMTFGQDFEEKQIMAELNREYGR
;
A
#
# COMPACT_ATOMS: atom_id res chain seq x y z
N MET A 1 -31.56 -20.48 -40.68
CA MET A 1 -31.40 -19.84 -39.36
C MET A 1 -31.07 -20.95 -38.36
N ARG A 2 -29.81 -21.12 -37.94
CA ARG A 2 -29.43 -22.21 -37.02
C ARG A 2 -29.94 -21.86 -35.63
N ILE A 3 -30.93 -22.60 -35.13
CA ILE A 3 -31.42 -22.50 -33.77
C ILE A 3 -30.29 -23.01 -32.88
N MET A 4 -29.49 -22.09 -32.39
CA MET A 4 -28.37 -22.38 -31.51
C MET A 4 -28.92 -23.10 -30.27
N ASP A 5 -28.46 -24.33 -30.05
CA ASP A 5 -29.01 -25.25 -29.05
C ASP A 5 -28.94 -24.60 -27.67
N ILE A 6 -29.98 -24.78 -26.87
CA ILE A 6 -30.08 -24.23 -25.50
C ILE A 6 -28.87 -24.68 -24.68
N ALA A 7 -28.34 -25.87 -24.95
CA ALA A 7 -27.13 -26.40 -24.32
C ALA A 7 -25.86 -25.61 -24.70
N GLU A 8 -25.72 -25.16 -25.95
CA GLU A 8 -24.58 -24.34 -26.37
C GLU A 8 -24.65 -22.93 -25.79
N LYS A 9 -25.85 -22.35 -25.69
CA LYS A 9 -26.06 -21.05 -25.03
C LYS A 9 -25.73 -21.09 -23.53
N ALA A 10 -25.99 -22.22 -22.88
CA ALA A 10 -25.67 -22.41 -21.46
C ALA A 10 -24.16 -22.50 -21.20
N LYS A 11 -23.42 -23.25 -22.03
CA LYS A 11 -21.96 -23.36 -21.91
C LYS A 11 -21.24 -22.03 -22.06
N ILE A 12 -21.62 -21.23 -23.06
CA ILE A 12 -21.03 -19.90 -23.27
C ILE A 12 -21.31 -18.98 -22.08
N ARG A 13 -22.49 -19.08 -21.48
CA ARG A 13 -22.88 -18.27 -20.33
C ARG A 13 -22.09 -18.65 -19.07
N GLU A 14 -21.90 -19.94 -18.81
CA GLU A 14 -21.11 -20.44 -17.68
C GLU A 14 -19.63 -20.06 -17.80
N GLU A 15 -19.07 -20.13 -19.01
CA GLU A 15 -17.68 -19.75 -19.28
C GLU A 15 -17.46 -18.24 -19.13
N TYR A 16 -18.46 -17.43 -19.52
CA TYR A 16 -18.44 -15.97 -19.34
C TYR A 16 -18.45 -15.58 -17.85
N TYR A 17 -19.29 -16.22 -17.03
CA TYR A 17 -19.32 -15.97 -15.58
C TYR A 17 -18.05 -16.47 -14.88
N LYS A 18 -17.53 -17.65 -15.22
CA LYS A 18 -16.25 -18.16 -14.67
C LYS A 18 -15.07 -17.23 -14.96
N LYS A 19 -15.00 -16.63 -16.16
CA LYS A 19 -13.97 -15.63 -16.50
C LYS A 19 -14.15 -14.33 -15.70
N ARG A 20 -15.39 -13.82 -15.56
CA ARG A 20 -15.66 -12.60 -14.78
C ARG A 20 -15.31 -12.73 -13.30
N TYR A 21 -15.73 -13.81 -12.64
CA TYR A 21 -15.43 -14.02 -11.21
C TYR A 21 -13.93 -14.20 -10.94
N ARG A 22 -13.17 -14.77 -11.88
CA ARG A 22 -11.71 -14.88 -11.78
C ARG A 22 -11.02 -13.52 -11.96
N GLU A 23 -11.50 -12.67 -12.88
CA GLU A 23 -10.95 -11.32 -13.07
C GLU A 23 -11.30 -10.34 -11.94
N GLU A 24 -12.52 -10.41 -11.39
CA GLU A 24 -12.94 -9.55 -10.27
C GLU A 24 -12.24 -9.96 -8.96
N GLY A 25 -12.11 -11.26 -8.68
CA GLY A 25 -11.34 -11.74 -7.53
C GLY A 25 -9.84 -11.43 -7.60
N LEU A 26 -9.23 -11.49 -8.79
CA LEU A 26 -7.83 -11.06 -8.98
C LEU A 26 -7.67 -9.54 -8.82
N LYS A 27 -8.61 -8.73 -9.33
CA LYS A 27 -8.56 -7.26 -9.20
C LYS A 27 -8.65 -6.80 -7.75
N GLU A 28 -9.47 -7.45 -6.93
CA GLU A 28 -9.56 -7.11 -5.50
C GLU A 28 -8.34 -7.58 -4.69
N GLY A 29 -7.82 -8.78 -4.96
CA GLY A 29 -6.58 -9.27 -4.35
C GLY A 29 -5.36 -8.41 -4.69
N LEU A 30 -5.23 -7.99 -5.95
CA LEU A 30 -4.18 -7.06 -6.41
C LEU A 30 -4.34 -5.65 -5.81
N LYS A 31 -5.57 -5.15 -5.61
CA LYS A 31 -5.80 -3.85 -4.96
C LYS A 31 -5.42 -3.86 -3.48
N LYS A 32 -5.71 -4.94 -2.74
CA LYS A 32 -5.30 -5.08 -1.33
C LYS A 32 -3.78 -5.21 -1.19
N GLY A 33 -3.13 -6.07 -1.97
CA GLY A 33 -1.68 -6.22 -1.95
C GLY A 33 -0.90 -4.97 -2.38
N LYS A 34 -1.45 -4.16 -3.30
CA LYS A 34 -0.85 -2.87 -3.67
C LYS A 34 -0.88 -1.85 -2.54
N LYS A 35 -2.01 -1.71 -1.83
CA LYS A 35 -2.13 -0.77 -0.70
C LYS A 35 -1.20 -1.12 0.46
N GLU A 36 -1.08 -2.41 0.79
CA GLU A 36 -0.17 -2.87 1.85
C GLU A 36 1.31 -2.70 1.45
N GLY A 37 1.67 -2.98 0.19
CA GLY A 37 3.02 -2.76 -0.33
C GLY A 37 3.43 -1.28 -0.38
N GLU A 38 2.50 -0.39 -0.74
CA GLU A 38 2.72 1.06 -0.74
C GLU A 38 2.94 1.60 0.68
N GLN A 39 2.17 1.13 1.66
CA GLN A 39 2.31 1.54 3.06
C GLN A 39 3.65 1.08 3.66
N ILE A 40 4.06 -0.16 3.40
CA ILE A 40 5.38 -0.69 3.81
C ILE A 40 6.51 0.09 3.13
N GLY A 41 6.37 0.44 1.85
CA GLY A 41 7.34 1.24 1.11
C GLY A 41 7.52 2.63 1.71
N ARG A 42 6.40 3.30 2.04
CA ARG A 42 6.40 4.63 2.66
C ARG A 42 7.02 4.60 4.07
N GLN A 43 6.73 3.57 4.87
CA GLN A 43 7.31 3.44 6.21
C GLN A 43 8.84 3.29 6.15
N LYS A 44 9.34 2.47 5.21
CA LYS A 44 10.79 2.35 4.97
C LYS A 44 11.43 3.66 4.54
N MET A 45 10.75 4.46 3.72
CA MET A 45 11.23 5.80 3.35
C MET A 45 11.29 6.75 4.55
N MET A 46 10.28 6.72 5.43
CA MET A 46 10.25 7.54 6.64
C MET A 46 11.42 7.21 7.57
N ILE A 47 11.65 5.93 7.85
CA ILE A 47 12.78 5.48 8.68
C ILE A 47 14.11 5.91 8.07
N LYS A 48 14.29 5.73 6.75
CA LYS A 48 15.50 6.16 6.06
C LYS A 48 15.70 7.68 6.12
N ALA A 49 14.63 8.45 6.02
CA ALA A 49 14.68 9.91 6.15
C ALA A 49 15.10 10.33 7.56
N ILE A 50 14.51 9.72 8.61
CA ILE A 50 14.87 9.94 10.01
C ILE A 50 16.37 9.65 10.22
N HIS A 51 16.83 8.49 9.75
CA HIS A 51 18.22 8.08 9.87
C HIS A 51 19.18 9.06 9.16
N ASN A 52 18.84 9.50 7.94
CA ASN A 52 19.63 10.49 7.22
C ASN A 52 19.71 11.83 7.97
N LEU A 53 18.62 12.28 8.60
CA LEU A 53 18.62 13.51 9.40
C LEU A 53 19.56 13.35 10.60
N GLN A 54 19.52 12.21 11.28
CA GLN A 54 20.40 11.91 12.41
C GLN A 54 21.89 11.87 11.99
N VAL A 55 22.22 11.19 10.88
CA VAL A 55 23.59 11.11 10.36
C VAL A 55 24.12 12.49 9.94
N ASN A 56 23.23 13.38 9.46
CA ASN A 56 23.57 14.77 9.13
C ASN A 56 23.67 15.68 10.37
N GLY A 57 23.49 15.15 11.58
CA GLY A 57 23.60 15.93 12.82
C GLY A 57 22.42 16.88 13.06
N ILE A 58 21.28 16.67 12.40
CA ILE A 58 20.04 17.37 12.72
C ILE A 58 19.61 16.93 14.11
N ASP A 59 19.16 17.87 14.94
CA ASP A 59 18.66 17.57 16.28
C ASP A 59 17.27 16.92 16.23
N TYR A 60 16.88 16.29 17.34
CA TYR A 60 15.59 15.60 17.42
C TYR A 60 14.40 16.51 17.07
N GLU A 61 14.39 17.75 17.56
CA GLU A 61 13.30 18.71 17.31
C GLU A 61 13.26 19.19 15.85
N GLY A 62 14.41 19.40 15.21
CA GLY A 62 14.50 19.68 13.78
C GLY A 62 14.01 18.50 12.95
N ALA A 63 14.48 17.29 13.26
CA ALA A 63 14.08 16.08 12.55
C ALA A 63 12.58 15.81 12.69
N LYS A 64 12.02 16.00 13.89
CA LYS A 64 10.58 15.90 14.15
C LYS A 64 9.77 16.79 13.22
N LYS A 65 10.12 18.07 13.12
CA LYS A 65 9.41 19.02 12.25
C LYS A 65 9.49 18.60 10.78
N MET A 66 10.68 18.24 10.30
CA MET A 66 10.89 17.84 8.90
C MET A 66 10.12 16.56 8.54
N ILE A 67 10.12 15.56 9.42
CA ILE A 67 9.41 14.30 9.19
C ILE A 67 7.90 14.49 9.29
N LEU A 68 7.39 15.28 10.25
CA LEU A 68 5.96 15.59 10.32
C LEU A 68 5.47 16.36 9.08
N MET A 69 6.26 17.31 8.57
CA MET A 69 5.93 18.02 7.33
C MET A 69 5.92 17.10 6.11
N THR A 70 6.79 16.09 6.07
CA THR A 70 6.94 15.20 4.92
C THR A 70 5.98 14.02 4.95
N PHE A 71 5.74 13.43 6.12
CA PHE A 71 5.04 12.16 6.31
C PHE A 71 3.76 12.28 7.14
N GLY A 72 3.45 13.43 7.73
CA GLY A 72 2.28 13.62 8.61
C GLY A 72 0.92 13.53 7.90
N GLN A 73 0.90 13.57 6.57
CA GLN A 73 -0.31 13.26 5.79
C GLN A 73 -0.52 11.76 5.58
N ASP A 74 0.55 10.96 5.65
CA ASP A 74 0.54 9.52 5.38
C ASP A 74 0.54 8.68 6.65
N PHE A 75 1.05 9.22 7.76
CA PHE A 75 1.22 8.51 9.03
C PHE A 75 0.70 9.34 10.20
N GLU A 76 0.22 8.65 11.23
CA GLU A 76 -0.14 9.30 12.49
C GLU A 76 1.11 9.85 13.18
N GLU A 77 0.98 11.01 13.83
CA GLU A 77 2.07 11.63 14.58
C GLU A 77 2.68 10.67 15.62
N LYS A 78 1.86 9.83 16.27
CA LYS A 78 2.35 8.82 17.22
C LYS A 78 3.30 7.81 16.58
N GLN A 79 3.03 7.40 15.35
CA GLN A 79 3.89 6.46 14.61
C GLN A 79 5.21 7.12 14.22
N ILE A 80 5.13 8.35 13.72
CA ILE A 80 6.32 9.18 13.39
C ILE A 80 7.21 9.36 14.62
N MET A 81 6.61 9.71 15.75
CA MET A 81 7.33 9.93 17.02
C MET A 81 7.94 8.63 17.56
N ALA A 82 7.29 7.49 17.38
CA ALA A 82 7.86 6.20 17.77
C ALA A 82 9.14 5.88 16.99
N GLU A 83 9.16 6.10 15.68
CA GLU A 83 10.34 5.85 14.85
C GLU A 83 11.45 6.89 15.09
N LEU A 84 11.10 8.17 15.31
CA LEU A 84 12.06 9.21 15.69
C LEU A 84 12.77 8.86 17.01
N ASN A 85 12.01 8.49 18.05
CA ASN A 85 12.57 8.09 19.33
C ASN A 85 13.43 6.83 19.23
N ARG A 86 13.09 5.91 18.33
CA ARG A 86 13.85 4.68 18.11
C ARG A 86 15.22 4.94 17.50
N GLU A 87 15.31 5.84 16.52
CA GLU A 87 16.57 6.16 15.84
C GLU A 87 17.45 7.08 16.70
N TYR A 88 16.87 8.11 17.34
CA TYR A 88 17.62 9.07 18.17
C TYR A 88 17.89 8.58 19.61
N GLY A 89 17.15 7.59 20.10
CA GLY A 89 17.34 6.98 21.42
C GLY A 89 18.38 5.86 21.46
N ARG A 90 19.02 5.55 20.33
CA ARG A 90 20.16 4.63 20.21
C ARG A 90 21.48 5.35 20.43
#